data_AF-A0A519ZZL5-F1
#
_entry.id   AF-A0A519ZZL5-F1
#
_cell.length_a   1.000
_cell.length_b   1.000
_cell.length_c   1.000
_cell.angle_alpha   90.00
_cell.angle_beta   90.00
_cell.angle_gamma   90.00
#
_symmetry.space_group_name_H-M   'P 1'
#
loop_
_entity.id
_entity.type
_entity.pdbx_description
1 polymer ?
#
loop_
_entity_poly.entity_id
_entity_poly.type
_entity_poly.pdbx_seq_one_letter_code
_entity_poly.pdbx_strand_id
1 'polypeptide(L)'
;MNLTQLAEMEDEVLAEIKQLPWDVRYELDPRYEPQFRKYCGIHTEYAFLADKDIEALKRGLFIQWFAYAEPSALSGISVLDPESMRAVAVALDARLEADDIDEELRWMFSHYVGVADFAFDQFKDLKYLNNFILSYSKTNYPVSIDRVSMRTRGGMGRYWSSMANFS
;
A
#
# COMPACT_ATOMS: atom_id res chain seq x y z
N MET A 1 -1.50 17.18 0.93
CA MET A 1 -0.79 17.15 2.24
C MET A 1 0.66 16.68 2.04
N ASN A 2 1.53 16.71 3.06
CA ASN A 2 2.87 16.11 2.95
C ASN A 2 2.88 14.65 3.44
N LEU A 3 3.94 13.89 3.12
CA LEU A 3 4.04 12.45 3.44
C LEU A 3 4.03 12.15 4.94
N THR A 4 4.54 13.05 5.78
CA THR A 4 4.52 12.88 7.24
C THR A 4 3.10 12.98 7.77
N GLN A 5 2.36 14.01 7.32
CA GLN A 5 0.97 14.21 7.71
C GLN A 5 0.08 13.04 7.27
N LEU A 6 0.29 12.53 6.05
CA LEU A 6 -0.46 11.37 5.56
C LEU A 6 -0.19 10.12 6.42
N ALA A 7 1.08 9.86 6.77
CA ALA A 7 1.42 8.75 7.66
C ALA A 7 0.81 8.90 9.06
N GLU A 8 0.82 10.11 9.64
CA GLU A 8 0.17 10.38 10.93
C GLU A 8 -1.34 10.11 10.87
N MET A 9 -2.00 10.51 9.79
CA MET A 9 -3.42 10.23 9.58
C MET A 9 -3.70 8.72 9.43
N GLU A 10 -2.83 7.94 8.78
CA GLU A 10 -2.98 6.48 8.73
C GLU A 10 -2.97 5.87 10.14
N ASP A 11 -2.15 6.42 11.02
CA ASP A 11 -1.95 5.95 12.39
C ASP A 11 -3.14 6.29 13.27
N GLU A 12 -3.69 7.50 13.11
CA GLU A 12 -4.93 7.93 13.73
C GLU A 12 -6.10 7.04 13.33
N VAL A 13 -6.26 6.76 12.02
CA VAL A 13 -7.33 5.87 11.54
C VAL A 13 -7.19 4.48 12.15
N LEU A 14 -5.99 3.92 12.15
CA LEU A 14 -5.75 2.60 12.76
C LEU A 14 -6.02 2.60 14.26
N ALA A 15 -5.66 3.67 14.98
CA ALA A 15 -5.94 3.80 16.40
C ALA A 15 -7.45 3.85 16.68
N GLU A 16 -8.22 4.56 15.85
CA GLU A 16 -9.69 4.63 15.93
C GLU A 16 -10.33 3.26 15.66
N ILE A 17 -9.89 2.56 14.59
CA ILE A 17 -10.37 1.21 14.23
C ILE A 17 -10.19 0.24 15.39
N LYS A 18 -9.05 0.28 16.09
CA LYS A 18 -8.76 -0.60 17.24
C LYS A 18 -9.67 -0.38 18.45
N GLN A 19 -10.38 0.75 18.53
CA GLN A 19 -11.37 1.00 19.58
C GLN A 19 -12.75 0.45 19.21
N LEU A 20 -12.98 0.10 17.95
CA LEU A 20 -14.23 -0.48 17.50
C LEU A 20 -14.30 -1.96 17.89
N PRO A 21 -15.49 -2.47 18.27
CA PRO A 21 -15.64 -3.88 18.59
C PRO A 21 -15.43 -4.71 17.32
N TRP A 22 -14.58 -5.73 17.44
CA TRP A 22 -14.40 -6.71 16.38
C TRP A 22 -15.63 -7.61 16.27
N ASP A 23 -16.20 -7.70 15.07
CA ASP A 23 -17.29 -8.59 14.69
C ASP A 23 -17.01 -9.12 13.28
N VAL A 24 -17.30 -10.39 13.00
CA VAL A 24 -17.20 -10.96 11.65
C VAL A 24 -18.08 -10.24 10.62
N ARG A 25 -19.09 -9.49 11.07
CA ARG A 25 -19.99 -8.66 10.24
C ARG A 25 -19.63 -7.18 10.26
N TYR A 26 -18.39 -6.81 10.59
CA TYR A 26 -17.94 -5.42 10.68
C TYR A 26 -18.24 -4.59 9.40
N GLU A 27 -18.31 -5.22 8.22
CA GLU A 27 -18.66 -4.55 6.96
C GLU A 27 -20.08 -3.97 6.96
N LEU A 28 -20.96 -4.51 7.80
CA LEU A 28 -22.33 -4.02 7.99
C LEU A 28 -22.43 -2.99 9.13
N ASP A 29 -21.35 -2.76 9.86
CA ASP A 29 -21.32 -1.86 11.01
C ASP A 29 -20.96 -0.43 10.55
N PRO A 30 -21.92 0.51 10.57
CA PRO A 30 -21.69 1.88 10.08
C PRO A 30 -20.65 2.65 10.89
N ARG A 31 -20.25 2.14 12.07
CA ARG A 31 -19.20 2.75 12.90
C ARG A 31 -17.83 2.75 12.24
N TYR A 32 -17.56 1.84 11.29
CA TYR A 32 -16.30 1.77 10.56
C TYR A 32 -16.24 2.72 9.36
N GLU A 33 -17.39 3.15 8.85
CA GLU A 33 -17.51 3.92 7.61
C GLU A 33 -16.74 5.26 7.63
N PRO A 34 -16.71 6.04 8.74
CA PRO A 34 -15.90 7.25 8.80
C PRO A 34 -14.40 6.98 8.64
N GLN A 35 -13.88 5.93 9.30
CA GLN A 35 -12.48 5.53 9.24
C GLN A 35 -12.09 5.07 7.84
N PHE A 36 -12.96 4.28 7.22
CA PHE A 36 -12.80 3.83 5.83
C PHE A 36 -12.73 5.00 4.85
N ARG A 37 -13.64 5.97 4.97
CA ARG A 37 -13.59 7.20 4.15
C ARG A 37 -12.32 8.01 4.37
N LYS A 38 -11.88 8.16 5.63
CA LYS A 38 -10.62 8.86 5.94
C LYS A 38 -9.44 8.17 5.24
N TYR A 39 -9.34 6.84 5.36
CA TYR A 39 -8.24 6.09 4.75
C TYR A 39 -8.26 6.16 3.22
N CYS A 40 -9.46 6.08 2.61
CA CYS A 40 -9.62 6.28 1.17
C CYS A 40 -9.10 7.66 0.73
N GLY A 41 -9.42 8.73 1.47
CA GLY A 41 -8.87 10.07 1.20
C GLY A 41 -7.35 10.17 1.33
N ILE A 42 -6.75 9.46 2.29
CA ILE A 42 -5.28 9.36 2.41
C ILE A 42 -4.67 8.70 1.17
N HIS A 43 -5.28 7.61 0.69
CA HIS A 43 -4.83 6.93 -0.51
C HIS A 43 -4.91 7.82 -1.76
N THR A 44 -6.00 8.58 -1.92
CA THR A 44 -6.15 9.57 -3.00
C THR A 44 -5.03 10.60 -3.00
N GLU A 45 -4.60 11.07 -1.82
CA GLU A 45 -3.50 12.03 -1.71
C GLU A 45 -2.15 11.41 -2.07
N TYR A 46 -1.89 10.16 -1.69
CA TYR A 46 -0.71 9.44 -2.18
C TYR A 46 -0.76 9.25 -3.70
N ALA A 47 -1.92 8.91 -4.26
CA ALA A 47 -2.11 8.74 -5.69
C ALA A 47 -1.81 10.04 -6.47
N PHE A 48 -2.24 11.19 -5.95
CA PHE A 48 -1.93 12.50 -6.53
C PHE A 48 -0.42 12.81 -6.58
N LEU A 49 0.35 12.31 -5.60
CA LEU A 49 1.78 12.55 -5.48
C LEU A 49 2.65 11.49 -6.19
N ALA A 50 2.10 10.31 -6.47
CA ALA A 50 2.84 9.11 -6.88
C ALA A 50 3.68 9.27 -8.17
N ASP A 51 3.24 10.09 -9.12
CA ASP A 51 4.00 10.37 -10.34
C ASP A 51 5.31 11.12 -10.04
N LYS A 52 5.27 12.03 -9.05
CA LYS A 52 6.36 12.97 -8.75
C LYS A 52 7.24 12.51 -7.60
N ASP A 53 6.72 11.67 -6.71
CA ASP A 53 7.39 11.25 -5.48
C ASP A 53 7.37 9.71 -5.36
N ILE A 54 8.55 9.10 -5.40
CA ILE A 54 8.69 7.64 -5.34
C ILE A 54 8.26 7.06 -3.98
N GLU A 55 8.37 7.83 -2.89
CA GLU A 55 7.90 7.41 -1.57
C GLU A 55 6.37 7.45 -1.51
N ALA A 56 5.74 8.46 -2.14
CA ALA A 56 4.28 8.46 -2.29
C ALA A 56 3.80 7.25 -3.11
N LEU A 57 4.50 6.92 -4.19
CA LEU A 57 4.21 5.73 -5.00
C LEU A 57 4.29 4.45 -4.17
N LYS A 58 5.37 4.24 -3.40
CA LYS A 58 5.53 3.05 -2.55
C LYS A 58 4.37 2.90 -1.57
N ARG A 59 3.98 4.00 -0.91
CA ARG A 59 2.90 4.00 0.09
C ARG A 59 1.53 3.80 -0.55
N GLY A 60 1.24 4.48 -1.66
CA GLY A 60 0.01 4.29 -2.42
C GLY A 60 -0.13 2.86 -2.98
N LEU A 61 0.99 2.25 -3.40
CA LEU A 61 1.04 0.86 -3.87
C LEU A 61 0.83 -0.11 -2.71
N PHE A 62 1.50 0.12 -1.57
CA PHE A 62 1.30 -0.66 -0.36
C PHE A 62 -0.17 -0.66 0.07
N ILE A 63 -0.83 0.50 0.13
CA ILE A 63 -2.23 0.60 0.56
C ILE A 63 -3.15 -0.22 -0.34
N GLN A 64 -2.97 -0.15 -1.66
CA GLN A 64 -3.76 -0.96 -2.61
C GLN A 64 -3.58 -2.45 -2.39
N TRP A 65 -2.33 -2.91 -2.30
CA TRP A 65 -2.05 -4.31 -2.04
C TRP A 65 -2.60 -4.75 -0.68
N PHE A 66 -2.41 -3.93 0.35
CA PHE A 66 -2.81 -4.26 1.72
C PHE A 66 -4.33 -4.30 1.91
N ALA A 67 -5.10 -3.56 1.12
CA ALA A 67 -6.56 -3.66 1.06
C ALA A 67 -7.05 -5.08 0.65
N TYR A 68 -6.24 -5.83 -0.10
CA TYR A 68 -6.53 -7.22 -0.46
C TYR A 68 -5.87 -8.23 0.50
N ALA A 69 -4.74 -7.87 1.11
CA ALA A 69 -3.98 -8.76 1.97
C ALA A 69 -4.51 -8.84 3.42
N GLU A 70 -5.17 -7.79 3.92
CA GLU A 70 -5.60 -7.68 5.31
C GLU A 70 -7.08 -7.25 5.42
N PRO A 71 -7.90 -7.90 6.27
CA PRO A 71 -9.28 -7.48 6.52
C PRO A 71 -9.39 -6.01 6.95
N SER A 72 -10.39 -5.30 6.43
CA SER A 72 -10.51 -3.86 6.67
C SER A 72 -10.82 -3.49 8.12
N ALA A 73 -11.41 -4.39 8.92
CA ALA A 73 -11.53 -4.22 10.37
C ALA A 73 -10.19 -4.24 11.13
N LEU A 74 -9.12 -4.72 10.51
CA LEU A 74 -7.78 -4.77 11.11
C LEU A 74 -6.87 -3.69 10.52
N SER A 75 -6.99 -3.39 9.23
CA SER A 75 -6.16 -2.40 8.54
C SER A 75 -6.76 -0.99 8.57
N GLY A 76 -8.08 -0.86 8.66
CA GLY A 76 -8.81 0.39 8.40
C GLY A 76 -8.96 0.72 6.91
N ILE A 77 -8.46 -0.14 6.02
CA ILE A 77 -8.46 0.06 4.57
C ILE A 77 -9.58 -0.78 3.97
N SER A 78 -10.65 -0.14 3.49
CA SER A 78 -11.74 -0.82 2.79
C SER A 78 -11.70 -0.53 1.29
N VAL A 79 -12.85 -0.27 0.67
CA VAL A 79 -12.96 0.06 -0.74
C VAL A 79 -12.25 1.39 -1.02
N LEU A 80 -11.20 1.31 -1.83
CA LEU A 80 -10.45 2.46 -2.31
C LEU A 80 -11.11 3.08 -3.54
N ASP A 81 -10.78 4.34 -3.81
CA ASP A 81 -11.24 5.05 -5.01
C ASP A 81 -10.58 4.47 -6.28
N PRO A 82 -11.36 3.94 -7.25
CA PRO A 82 -10.79 3.28 -8.43
C PRO A 82 -9.90 4.17 -9.28
N GLU A 83 -10.18 5.47 -9.38
CA GLU A 83 -9.35 6.42 -10.13
C GLU A 83 -7.99 6.61 -9.46
N SER A 84 -7.98 6.75 -8.14
CA SER A 84 -6.76 6.82 -7.32
C SER A 84 -5.93 5.54 -7.43
N MET A 85 -6.58 4.37 -7.40
CA MET A 85 -5.90 3.08 -7.60
C MET A 85 -5.24 3.02 -8.98
N ARG A 86 -5.99 3.37 -10.03
CA ARG A 86 -5.50 3.42 -11.41
C ARG A 86 -4.32 4.39 -11.54
N ALA A 87 -4.39 5.57 -10.93
CA ALA A 87 -3.34 6.58 -11.00
C ALA A 87 -2.00 6.06 -10.42
N VAL A 88 -2.02 5.39 -9.28
CA VAL A 88 -0.82 4.77 -8.71
C VAL A 88 -0.29 3.66 -9.63
N ALA A 89 -1.17 2.81 -10.16
CA ALA A 89 -0.75 1.74 -11.07
C ALA A 89 -0.13 2.29 -12.36
N VAL A 90 -0.66 3.38 -12.93
CA VAL A 90 -0.09 4.09 -14.09
C VAL A 90 1.28 4.67 -13.74
N ALA A 91 1.43 5.31 -12.57
CA ALA A 91 2.73 5.84 -12.14
C ALA A 91 3.79 4.74 -11.98
N LEU A 92 3.40 3.56 -11.47
CA LEU A 92 4.28 2.40 -11.39
C LEU A 92 4.66 1.89 -12.79
N ASP A 93 3.68 1.73 -13.69
CA ASP A 93 3.91 1.24 -15.06
C ASP A 93 4.87 2.16 -15.83
N ALA A 94 4.69 3.48 -15.72
CA ALA A 94 5.56 4.47 -16.35
C ALA A 94 7.00 4.41 -15.80
N ARG A 95 7.19 4.23 -14.49
CA ARG A 95 8.52 4.05 -13.90
C ARG A 95 9.16 2.72 -14.27
N LEU A 96 8.38 1.65 -14.40
CA LEU A 96 8.86 0.35 -14.90
C LEU A 96 9.29 0.46 -16.36
N GLU A 97 8.55 1.18 -17.20
CA GLU A 97 8.92 1.46 -18.58
C GLU A 97 10.27 2.20 -18.67
N ALA A 98 10.46 3.20 -17.81
CA ALA A 98 11.68 4.00 -17.76
C ALA A 98 12.86 3.34 -17.04
N ASP A 99 12.65 2.16 -16.42
CA ASP A 99 13.55 1.53 -15.44
C ASP A 99 13.98 2.49 -14.29
N ASP A 100 13.07 3.39 -13.90
CA ASP A 100 13.23 4.40 -12.84
C ASP A 100 12.53 3.97 -11.54
N ILE A 101 12.84 2.75 -11.10
CA ILE A 101 12.45 2.25 -9.77
C ILE A 101 13.69 2.01 -8.92
N ASP A 102 13.66 2.45 -7.67
CA ASP A 102 14.74 2.16 -6.73
C ASP A 102 14.69 0.70 -6.25
N GLU A 103 15.80 0.26 -5.64
CA GLU A 103 15.91 -1.10 -5.10
C GLU A 103 14.80 -1.39 -4.07
N GLU A 104 14.42 -0.38 -3.29
CA GLU A 104 13.39 -0.49 -2.26
C GLU A 104 12.02 -0.86 -2.83
N LEU A 105 11.55 -0.07 -3.81
CA LEU A 105 10.30 -0.34 -4.52
C LEU A 105 10.36 -1.69 -5.24
N ARG A 106 11.52 -2.08 -5.79
CA ARG A 106 11.68 -3.35 -6.51
C ARG A 106 11.45 -4.55 -5.60
N TRP A 107 12.07 -4.62 -4.41
CA TRP A 107 11.85 -5.74 -3.50
C TRP A 107 10.48 -5.69 -2.81
N MET A 108 9.95 -4.50 -2.52
CA MET A 108 8.60 -4.35 -1.98
C MET A 108 7.56 -4.86 -2.98
N PHE A 109 7.63 -4.44 -4.24
CA PHE A 109 6.66 -4.87 -5.25
C PHE A 109 6.78 -6.37 -5.56
N SER A 110 8.01 -6.90 -5.62
CA SER A 110 8.23 -8.35 -5.75
C SER A 110 7.55 -9.13 -4.62
N HIS A 111 7.61 -8.62 -3.38
CA HIS A 111 6.93 -9.23 -2.26
C HIS A 111 5.40 -9.18 -2.43
N TYR A 112 4.85 -8.04 -2.82
CA TYR A 112 3.40 -7.88 -3.02
C TYR A 112 2.87 -8.86 -4.06
N VAL A 113 3.57 -9.00 -5.19
CA VAL A 113 3.27 -9.99 -6.23
C VAL A 113 3.37 -11.41 -5.68
N GLY A 114 4.41 -11.72 -4.91
CA GLY A 114 4.60 -13.04 -4.33
C GLY A 114 3.54 -13.44 -3.29
N VAL A 115 2.89 -12.48 -2.64
CA VAL A 115 1.86 -12.73 -1.61
C VAL A 115 0.45 -12.71 -2.19
N ALA A 116 0.14 -11.73 -3.05
CA ALA A 116 -1.20 -11.51 -3.58
C ALA A 116 -1.14 -10.81 -4.95
N ASP A 117 -0.66 -11.52 -5.97
CA ASP A 117 -0.63 -11.04 -7.36
C ASP A 117 -2.01 -10.63 -7.90
N PHE A 118 -3.07 -11.32 -7.48
CA PHE A 118 -4.46 -11.02 -7.83
C PHE A 118 -4.90 -9.59 -7.44
N ALA A 119 -4.20 -8.92 -6.51
CA ALA A 119 -4.45 -7.51 -6.18
C ALA A 119 -4.28 -6.58 -7.40
N PHE A 120 -3.56 -7.03 -8.43
CA PHE A 120 -3.23 -6.27 -9.63
C PHE A 120 -4.04 -6.70 -10.87
N ASP A 121 -4.97 -7.65 -10.75
CA ASP A 121 -5.71 -8.23 -11.89
C ASP A 121 -6.52 -7.20 -12.71
N GLN A 122 -6.94 -6.12 -12.08
CA GLN A 122 -7.67 -5.03 -12.71
C GLN A 122 -6.81 -4.12 -13.60
N PHE A 123 -5.49 -4.28 -13.58
CA PHE A 123 -4.52 -3.47 -14.32
C PHE A 123 -3.86 -4.25 -15.47
N LYS A 124 -4.55 -5.25 -16.04
CA LYS A 124 -4.05 -6.11 -17.13
C LYS A 124 -3.70 -5.36 -18.42
N ASP A 125 -4.17 -4.12 -18.57
CA ASP A 125 -3.86 -3.24 -19.68
C ASP A 125 -2.51 -2.51 -19.53
N LEU A 126 -1.89 -2.54 -18.34
CA LEU A 126 -0.58 -1.93 -18.08
C LEU A 126 0.57 -2.87 -18.43
N LYS A 127 1.18 -2.67 -19.60
CA LYS A 127 2.15 -3.59 -20.21
C LYS A 127 3.33 -3.90 -19.29
N TYR A 128 3.99 -2.89 -18.72
CA TYR A 128 5.25 -3.09 -17.99
C TYR A 128 5.01 -3.62 -16.58
N LEU A 129 3.92 -3.20 -15.94
CA LEU A 129 3.42 -3.79 -14.70
C LEU A 129 3.15 -5.29 -14.88
N ASN A 130 2.40 -5.67 -15.93
CA ASN A 130 2.13 -7.10 -16.18
C ASN A 130 3.39 -7.89 -16.54
N ASN A 131 4.31 -7.30 -17.31
CA ASN A 131 5.59 -7.95 -17.59
C ASN A 131 6.38 -8.19 -16.31
N PHE A 132 6.41 -7.24 -15.37
CA PHE A 132 7.06 -7.42 -14.08
C PHE A 132 6.44 -8.59 -13.31
N ILE A 133 5.10 -8.62 -13.19
CA ILE A 133 4.36 -9.69 -12.51
C ILE A 133 4.65 -11.06 -13.14
N LEU A 134 4.58 -11.19 -14.46
CA LEU A 134 4.84 -12.44 -15.18
C LEU A 134 6.30 -12.90 -15.09
N SER A 135 7.24 -11.96 -14.94
CA SER A 135 8.66 -12.26 -14.77
C SER A 135 9.05 -12.60 -13.32
N TYR A 136 8.10 -12.52 -12.38
CA TYR A 136 8.34 -12.82 -10.98
C TYR A 136 8.84 -14.25 -10.79
N SER A 137 9.89 -14.40 -9.99
CA SER A 137 10.46 -15.71 -9.64
C SER A 137 10.66 -15.86 -8.15
N LYS A 138 11.32 -14.89 -7.52
CA LYS A 138 11.53 -14.83 -6.07
C LYS A 138 11.85 -13.40 -5.65
N THR A 139 11.36 -13.02 -4.47
CA THR A 139 11.77 -11.76 -3.84
C THR A 139 13.18 -11.86 -3.27
N ASN A 140 14.05 -10.92 -3.66
CA ASN A 140 15.36 -10.74 -3.03
C ASN A 140 15.25 -9.63 -1.95
N TYR A 141 15.03 -10.03 -0.70
CA TYR A 141 14.91 -9.07 0.40
C TYR A 141 16.28 -8.47 0.76
N PRO A 142 16.33 -7.21 1.23
CA PRO A 142 17.55 -6.68 1.82
C PRO A 142 17.88 -7.44 3.12
N VAL A 143 19.16 -7.48 3.49
CA VAL A 143 19.61 -8.14 4.74
C VAL A 143 18.97 -7.51 5.98
N SER A 144 18.73 -6.20 5.93
CA SER A 144 18.06 -5.45 7.00
C SER A 144 17.32 -4.24 6.41
N ILE A 145 16.39 -3.70 7.19
CA ILE A 145 15.69 -2.44 6.87
C ILE A 145 16.01 -1.40 7.94
N ASP A 146 16.01 -0.13 7.55
CA ASP A 146 16.10 0.97 8.51
C ASP A 146 14.78 1.14 9.27
N ARG A 147 14.69 0.52 10.44
CA ARG A 147 13.52 0.60 11.34
C ARG A 147 13.28 2.01 11.87
N VAL A 148 14.27 2.90 11.88
CA VAL A 148 14.07 4.30 12.29
C VAL A 148 13.32 5.04 11.20
N SER A 149 13.76 4.90 9.96
CA SER A 149 13.06 5.42 8.78
C SER A 149 11.65 4.84 8.65
N MET A 150 11.46 3.53 8.86
CA MET A 150 10.13 2.90 8.73
C MET A 150 9.09 3.41 9.73
N ARG A 151 9.49 3.93 10.91
CA ARG A 151 8.55 4.44 11.92
C ARG A 151 7.73 5.64 11.43
N THR A 152 8.18 6.36 10.41
CA THR A 152 7.52 7.56 9.88
C THR A 152 6.76 7.29 8.57
N ARG A 153 6.54 6.01 8.22
CA ARG A 153 5.93 5.59 6.95
C ARG A 153 4.57 4.90 7.12
N GLY A 154 3.83 5.26 8.17
CA GLY A 154 2.46 4.82 8.38
C GLY A 154 2.28 3.30 8.41
N GLY A 155 1.23 2.81 7.76
CA GLY A 155 0.90 1.40 7.63
C GLY A 155 2.00 0.59 6.96
N MET A 156 2.59 1.13 5.89
CA MET A 156 3.69 0.49 5.16
C MET A 156 4.89 0.23 6.09
N GLY A 157 5.26 1.27 6.85
CA GLY A 157 6.35 1.20 7.82
C GLY A 157 6.13 0.18 8.94
N ARG A 158 4.90 0.13 9.49
CA ARG A 158 4.50 -0.88 10.48
C ARG A 158 4.59 -2.29 9.93
N TYR A 159 4.03 -2.51 8.75
CA TYR A 159 4.03 -3.82 8.10
C TYR A 159 5.46 -4.33 7.95
N TRP A 160 6.33 -3.56 7.31
CA TRP A 160 7.72 -3.99 7.08
C TRP A 160 8.52 -4.16 8.37
N SER A 161 8.26 -3.33 9.38
CA SER A 161 8.88 -3.48 10.71
C SER A 161 8.43 -4.74 11.46
N SER A 162 7.24 -5.28 11.14
CA SER A 162 6.69 -6.49 11.77
C SER A 162 7.20 -7.78 11.14
N MET A 163 7.77 -7.73 9.94
CA MET A 163 8.22 -8.90 9.20
C MET A 163 9.45 -9.55 9.87
N ALA A 164 9.35 -10.87 10.10
CA ALA A 164 10.41 -11.65 10.75
C ALA A 164 11.70 -11.77 9.92
N ASN A 165 11.64 -11.48 8.62
CA ASN A 165 12.76 -11.59 7.69
C ASN A 165 13.84 -10.50 7.89
N PHE A 166 13.57 -9.50 8.73
CA PHE A 166 14.49 -8.41 9.03
C PHE A 166 14.84 -8.44 10.52
N SER A 167 15.61 -9.44 10.94
CA SER A 167 16.14 -9.59 12.30
C SER A 167 17.45 -8.85 12.50
#